data_AF-A0A7C1ARQ8-F1
#
_entry.id   AF-A0A7C1ARQ8-F1
#
_cell.length_a   1.000
_cell.length_b   1.000
_cell.length_c   1.000
_cell.angle_alpha   90.00
_cell.angle_beta   90.00
_cell.angle_gamma   90.00
#
_symmetry.space_group_name_H-M   'P 1'
#
loop_
_entity.id
_entity.type
_entity.pdbx_description
1 polymer ?
#
loop_
_entity_poly.entity_id
_entity_poly.type
_entity_poly.pdbx_seq_one_letter_code
_entity_poly.pdbx_strand_id
1 'polypeptide(L)'
;MPQMVQLEIRGVGGAAAEEILGGPVTQTAGDRTAGFYKPDTPRSGDRDVEAYEWGRLTSGASSTAVWWILFPFTLMNVAGWMFQPTENERRNPDEKVRSSLWWGRLLVVIGGLAITAVYVVWTVTLTTEIVAFGCAGSAECSSRWYVGPVGWFGSNPVWLTTVGVGLAALLILGLFLFILRSQDKLEGYEADPARRTIGSTDQRRSDTNRLRRNTTLENQGFWYRWEEHRRLFRW
;
A
#
# COMPACT_ATOMS: atom_id res chain seq x y z
N MET A 1 -19.07 -19.63 -29.55
CA MET A 1 -18.32 -20.35 -28.49
C MET A 1 -17.38 -19.34 -27.85
N PRO A 2 -17.21 -19.32 -26.51
CA PRO A 2 -16.25 -18.41 -25.89
C PRO A 2 -14.83 -18.75 -26.39
N GLN A 3 -14.08 -17.73 -26.81
CA GLN A 3 -12.66 -17.89 -27.14
C GLN A 3 -11.90 -18.21 -25.85
N MET A 4 -11.14 -19.29 -25.84
CA MET A 4 -10.27 -19.65 -24.71
C MET A 4 -8.85 -19.18 -25.01
N VAL A 5 -8.33 -18.32 -24.14
CA VAL A 5 -6.94 -17.85 -24.14
C VAL A 5 -6.19 -18.60 -23.04
N GLN A 6 -5.02 -19.14 -23.37
CA GLN A 6 -4.08 -19.68 -22.39
C GLN A 6 -3.15 -18.56 -21.92
N LEU A 7 -3.20 -18.26 -20.63
CA LEU A 7 -2.36 -17.22 -20.04
C LEU A 7 -1.16 -17.86 -19.34
N GLU A 8 0.04 -17.61 -19.85
CA GLU A 8 1.29 -18.07 -19.25
C GLU A 8 1.87 -16.97 -18.35
N ILE A 9 2.00 -17.30 -17.07
CA ILE A 9 2.48 -16.39 -16.04
C ILE A 9 3.65 -17.04 -15.35
N ARG A 10 4.83 -16.41 -15.40
CA ARG A 10 5.97 -16.88 -14.63
C ARG A 10 5.94 -16.29 -13.21
N GLY A 11 6.46 -17.07 -12.25
CA GLY A 11 6.57 -16.67 -10.85
C GLY A 11 7.62 -15.58 -10.58
N VAL A 12 8.01 -15.46 -9.32
CA VAL A 12 8.92 -14.42 -8.83
C VAL A 12 10.28 -14.50 -9.53
N GLY A 13 10.75 -13.38 -10.09
CA GLY A 13 11.97 -13.27 -10.89
C GLY A 13 11.72 -12.71 -12.29
N GLY A 14 10.48 -12.87 -12.81
CA GLY A 14 10.01 -12.20 -14.02
C GLY A 14 10.84 -12.49 -15.26
N ALA A 15 10.59 -13.61 -15.93
CA ALA A 15 11.11 -13.80 -17.28
C ALA A 15 10.42 -12.85 -18.26
N ALA A 16 11.17 -12.38 -19.24
CA ALA A 16 10.64 -11.59 -20.34
C ALA A 16 9.59 -12.41 -21.12
N ALA A 17 8.58 -11.75 -21.67
CA ALA A 17 7.54 -12.43 -22.43
C ALA A 17 8.09 -13.24 -23.62
N GLU A 18 9.20 -12.81 -24.23
CA GLU A 18 9.92 -13.53 -25.29
C GLU A 18 10.47 -14.88 -24.81
N GLU A 19 10.91 -14.97 -23.56
CA GLU A 19 11.41 -16.22 -22.97
C GLU A 19 10.25 -17.15 -22.60
N ILE A 20 9.12 -16.61 -22.17
CA ILE A 20 7.90 -17.37 -21.88
C ILE A 20 7.36 -17.98 -23.18
N LEU A 21 7.22 -17.16 -24.23
CA LEU A 21 6.61 -17.57 -25.50
C LEU A 21 7.62 -18.20 -26.48
N GLY A 22 8.93 -18.07 -26.22
CA GLY A 22 10.01 -18.70 -26.97
C GLY A 22 10.26 -18.06 -28.35
N GLY A 23 10.09 -16.75 -28.47
CA GLY A 23 10.22 -16.02 -29.73
C GLY A 23 9.89 -14.53 -29.61
N PRO A 24 9.90 -13.78 -30.73
CA PRO A 24 9.50 -12.38 -30.74
C PRO A 24 8.02 -12.23 -30.39
N VAL A 25 7.70 -11.18 -29.63
CA VAL A 25 6.37 -10.92 -29.08
C VAL A 25 5.93 -9.49 -29.37
N THR A 26 4.61 -9.31 -29.49
CA THR A 26 3.97 -8.01 -29.57
C THR A 26 3.14 -7.79 -28.31
N GLN A 27 3.31 -6.61 -27.69
CA GLN A 27 2.48 -6.20 -26.56
C GLN A 27 1.05 -5.94 -27.05
N THR A 28 0.10 -6.72 -26.53
CA THR A 28 -1.33 -6.58 -26.83
C THR A 28 -2.00 -5.63 -25.86
N ALA A 29 -1.54 -5.59 -24.60
CA ALA A 29 -2.15 -4.78 -23.56
C ALA A 29 -1.21 -4.42 -22.41
N GLY A 30 -1.61 -3.46 -21.59
CA GLY A 30 -0.81 -2.92 -20.47
C GLY A 30 0.23 -1.88 -20.88
N ASP A 31 1.31 -1.78 -20.12
CA ASP A 31 2.37 -0.79 -20.30
C ASP A 31 3.78 -1.40 -20.17
N ARG A 32 4.81 -0.54 -20.17
CA ARG A 32 6.22 -0.94 -20.06
C ARG A 32 6.60 -1.59 -18.73
N THR A 33 5.73 -1.59 -17.72
CA THR A 33 6.00 -2.13 -16.37
C THR A 33 5.26 -3.44 -16.13
N ALA A 34 4.03 -3.55 -16.62
CA ALA A 34 3.32 -4.82 -16.69
C ALA A 34 2.42 -4.87 -17.92
N GLY A 35 2.46 -5.99 -18.63
CA GLY A 35 1.79 -6.10 -19.92
C GLY A 35 1.47 -7.53 -20.32
N PHE A 36 0.50 -7.63 -21.23
CA PHE A 36 0.15 -8.85 -21.93
C PHE A 36 0.82 -8.85 -23.30
N TYR A 37 1.31 -10.02 -23.70
CA TYR A 37 2.11 -10.19 -24.89
C TYR A 37 1.69 -11.44 -25.64
N LYS A 38 1.62 -11.35 -26.97
CA LYS A 38 1.37 -12.49 -27.85
C LYS A 38 2.57 -12.75 -28.76
N PRO A 39 2.81 -14.00 -29.17
CA PRO A 39 3.87 -14.29 -30.12
C PRO A 39 3.52 -13.71 -31.49
N ASP A 40 4.50 -13.12 -32.18
CA ASP A 40 4.29 -12.54 -33.53
C ASP A 40 3.89 -13.60 -34.55
N THR A 41 4.42 -14.82 -34.37
CA THR A 41 4.07 -15.99 -35.17
C THR A 41 3.34 -17.00 -34.31
N PRO A 42 2.04 -17.28 -34.57
CA PRO A 42 1.29 -18.29 -33.84
C PRO A 42 1.92 -19.67 -34.00
N ARG A 43 2.07 -20.43 -32.91
CA ARG A 43 2.43 -21.84 -33.00
C ARG A 43 1.26 -22.62 -33.59
N SER A 44 1.52 -23.40 -34.63
CA SER A 44 0.49 -24.18 -35.33
C SER A 44 -0.18 -25.18 -34.38
N GLY A 45 -1.51 -25.07 -34.23
CA GLY A 45 -2.32 -25.98 -33.43
C GLY A 45 -2.44 -25.63 -31.95
N ASP A 46 -1.83 -24.53 -31.51
CA ASP A 46 -1.89 -24.08 -30.12
C ASP A 46 -3.14 -23.23 -29.85
N ARG A 47 -3.59 -23.18 -28.59
CA ARG A 47 -4.64 -22.23 -28.18
C ARG A 47 -4.09 -20.80 -28.31
N ASP A 48 -4.94 -19.78 -28.28
CA ASP A 48 -4.47 -18.39 -28.26
C ASP A 48 -3.64 -18.19 -26.97
N VAL A 49 -2.32 -18.29 -27.05
CA VAL A 49 -1.40 -18.22 -25.90
C VAL A 49 -0.92 -16.78 -25.75
N GLU A 50 -1.07 -16.26 -24.53
CA GLU A 50 -0.66 -14.92 -24.14
C GLU A 50 0.23 -15.03 -22.90
N ALA A 51 1.31 -14.26 -22.84
CA ALA A 51 2.16 -14.16 -21.66
C ALA A 51 1.85 -12.88 -20.89
N TYR A 52 1.79 -12.99 -19.56
CA TYR A 52 1.71 -11.82 -18.68
C TYR A 52 3.07 -11.56 -18.04
N GLU A 53 3.72 -10.48 -18.47
CA GLU A 53 4.96 -10.01 -17.87
C GLU A 53 4.64 -8.99 -16.77
N TRP A 54 5.07 -9.28 -15.54
CA TRP A 54 4.85 -8.43 -14.36
C TRP A 54 6.12 -8.18 -13.54
N GLY A 55 7.27 -8.72 -13.97
CA GLY A 55 8.52 -8.68 -13.20
C GLY A 55 8.94 -7.26 -12.82
N ARG A 56 8.73 -6.29 -13.72
CA ARG A 56 9.14 -4.90 -13.52
C ARG A 56 8.31 -4.16 -12.45
N LEU A 57 7.18 -4.73 -12.00
CA LEU A 57 6.44 -4.24 -10.82
C LEU A 57 7.22 -4.44 -9.51
N THR A 58 8.12 -5.43 -9.45
CA THR A 58 8.80 -5.82 -8.21
C THR A 58 10.32 -5.65 -8.26
N SER A 59 10.93 -5.66 -9.46
CA SER A 59 12.40 -5.64 -9.62
C SER A 59 12.99 -4.31 -10.11
N GLY A 60 12.16 -3.35 -10.54
CA GLY A 60 12.60 -2.30 -11.46
C GLY A 60 13.13 -0.97 -10.89
N ALA A 61 13.19 -0.73 -9.58
CA ALA A 61 13.45 0.64 -9.11
C ALA A 61 14.22 0.77 -7.79
N SER A 62 14.88 1.92 -7.64
CA SER A 62 15.41 2.49 -6.39
C SER A 62 14.40 2.53 -5.24
N SER A 63 13.13 2.25 -5.52
CA SER A 63 12.09 1.94 -4.55
C SER A 63 12.41 0.72 -3.67
N THR A 64 13.38 -0.14 -3.99
CA THR A 64 13.80 -1.23 -3.10
C THR A 64 14.27 -0.72 -1.73
N ALA A 65 15.01 0.40 -1.68
CA ALA A 65 15.43 0.99 -0.40
C ALA A 65 14.25 1.56 0.39
N VAL A 66 13.33 2.24 -0.31
CA VAL A 66 12.06 2.73 0.27
C VAL A 66 11.22 1.55 0.77
N TRP A 67 11.23 0.44 0.05
CA TRP A 67 10.51 -0.77 0.42
C TRP A 67 11.05 -1.35 1.73
N TRP A 68 12.37 -1.41 1.92
CA TRP A 68 12.96 -1.85 3.20
C TRP A 68 12.58 -0.92 4.37
N ILE A 69 12.53 0.39 4.13
CA ILE A 69 12.05 1.36 5.11
C ILE A 69 10.58 1.13 5.47
N LEU A 70 9.74 0.89 4.46
CA LEU A 70 8.29 0.72 4.63
C LEU A 70 7.90 -0.71 5.03
N PHE A 71 8.79 -1.68 4.87
CA PHE A 71 8.54 -3.09 5.13
C PHE A 71 7.92 -3.36 6.51
N PRO A 72 8.46 -2.84 7.64
CA PRO A 72 7.84 -3.07 8.95
C PRO A 72 6.42 -2.48 9.04
N PHE A 73 6.13 -1.38 8.36
CA PHE A 73 4.79 -0.79 8.30
C PHE A 73 3.83 -1.64 7.45
N THR A 74 4.32 -2.21 6.36
CA THR A 74 3.51 -3.12 5.53
C THR A 74 3.12 -4.38 6.28
N LEU A 75 4.04 -4.96 7.07
CA LEU A 75 3.75 -6.11 7.93
C LEU A 75 2.68 -5.78 8.97
N MET A 76 2.76 -4.61 9.62
CA MET A 76 1.72 -4.18 10.56
C MET A 76 0.38 -3.93 9.87
N ASN A 77 0.38 -3.39 8.65
CA ASN A 77 -0.84 -3.22 7.87
C ASN A 77 -1.49 -4.58 7.59
N VAL A 78 -0.72 -5.54 7.08
CA VAL A 78 -1.18 -6.91 6.81
C VAL A 78 -1.70 -7.58 8.08
N ALA A 79 -0.96 -7.47 9.19
CA ALA A 79 -1.38 -8.03 10.48
C ALA A 79 -2.73 -7.47 10.93
N GLY A 80 -3.01 -6.19 10.68
CA GLY A 80 -4.30 -5.58 10.96
C GLY A 80 -5.46 -6.23 10.20
N TRP A 81 -5.21 -6.62 8.94
CA TRP A 81 -6.19 -7.31 8.10
C TRP A 81 -6.39 -8.78 8.49
N MET A 82 -5.47 -9.39 9.22
CA MET A 82 -5.60 -10.79 9.66
C MET A 82 -6.62 -10.95 10.80
N PHE A 83 -6.96 -9.88 11.52
CA PHE A 83 -7.94 -9.89 12.61
C PHE A 83 -9.35 -9.50 12.14
N GLN A 84 -9.88 -10.25 11.16
CA GLN A 84 -11.27 -10.10 10.69
C GLN A 84 -12.17 -11.22 11.23
N PRO A 85 -13.37 -10.90 11.76
CA PRO A 85 -14.33 -11.91 12.17
C PRO A 85 -14.89 -12.65 10.95
N THR A 86 -14.99 -13.97 11.08
CA THR A 86 -15.66 -14.86 10.12
C THR A 86 -17.17 -14.55 10.04
N GLU A 87 -17.82 -15.02 8.97
CA GLU A 87 -19.27 -14.79 8.77
C GLU A 87 -20.13 -15.35 9.92
N ASN A 88 -19.74 -16.50 10.47
CA ASN A 88 -20.41 -17.11 11.62
C ASN A 88 -20.23 -16.27 12.91
N GLU A 89 -19.03 -15.73 13.14
CA GLU A 89 -18.72 -14.88 14.30
C GLU A 89 -19.41 -13.51 14.22
N ARG A 90 -19.66 -12.99 13.02
CA ARG A 90 -20.47 -11.78 12.83
C ARG A 90 -21.95 -12.02 13.13
N ARG A 91 -22.45 -13.22 12.84
CA ARG A 91 -23.87 -13.59 13.03
C ARG A 91 -24.20 -13.96 14.47
N ASN A 92 -23.29 -14.69 15.12
CA ASN A 92 -23.40 -15.11 16.52
C ASN A 92 -22.11 -14.71 17.26
N PRO A 93 -22.03 -13.47 17.78
CA PRO A 93 -20.82 -12.98 18.42
C PRO A 93 -20.60 -13.68 19.77
N ASP A 94 -19.59 -14.55 19.84
CA ASP A 94 -19.04 -15.03 21.11
C ASP A 94 -18.19 -13.91 21.74
N GLU A 95 -18.46 -13.57 23.00
CA GLU A 95 -17.76 -12.52 23.73
C GLU A 95 -16.25 -12.80 23.85
N LYS A 96 -15.84 -14.07 23.96
CA LYS A 96 -14.43 -14.45 24.04
C LYS A 96 -13.70 -14.18 22.73
N VAL A 97 -14.33 -14.53 21.61
CA VAL A 97 -13.78 -14.28 20.27
C VAL A 97 -13.71 -12.78 20.00
N ARG A 98 -14.76 -12.03 20.35
CA ARG A 98 -14.78 -10.56 20.21
C ARG A 98 -13.66 -9.90 21.01
N SER A 99 -13.45 -10.33 22.25
CA SER A 99 -12.36 -9.82 23.11
C SER A 99 -10.98 -10.13 22.52
N SER A 100 -10.76 -11.36 22.05
CA SER A 100 -9.51 -11.77 21.40
C SER A 100 -9.19 -10.95 20.15
N LEU A 101 -10.17 -10.74 19.28
CA LEU A 101 -10.02 -9.90 18.08
C LEU A 101 -9.73 -8.45 18.42
N TRP A 102 -10.38 -7.91 19.47
CA TRP A 102 -10.13 -6.55 19.93
C TRP A 102 -8.70 -6.38 20.47
N TRP A 103 -8.24 -7.31 21.32
CA TRP A 103 -6.86 -7.29 21.82
C TRP A 103 -5.84 -7.46 20.69
N GLY A 104 -6.06 -8.35 19.73
CA GLY A 104 -5.21 -8.52 18.56
C GLY A 104 -5.09 -7.22 17.75
N ARG A 105 -6.22 -6.55 17.45
CA ARG A 105 -6.22 -5.26 16.77
C ARG A 105 -5.50 -4.17 17.57
N LEU A 106 -5.75 -4.09 18.87
CA LEU A 106 -5.09 -3.13 19.75
C LEU A 106 -3.57 -3.33 19.72
N LEU A 107 -3.09 -4.57 19.81
CA LEU A 107 -1.67 -4.90 19.75
C LEU A 107 -1.04 -4.51 18.41
N VAL A 108 -1.74 -4.73 17.29
CA VAL A 108 -1.26 -4.28 15.96
C VAL A 108 -1.17 -2.74 15.90
N VAL A 109 -2.17 -2.03 16.42
CA VAL A 109 -2.15 -0.56 16.46
C VAL A 109 -0.99 -0.06 17.33
N ILE A 110 -0.80 -0.63 18.52
CA ILE A 110 0.33 -0.30 19.41
C ILE A 110 1.67 -0.60 18.72
N GLY A 111 1.79 -1.75 18.06
CA GLY A 111 2.98 -2.15 17.31
C GLY A 111 3.30 -1.17 16.18
N GLY A 112 2.29 -0.79 15.38
CA GLY A 112 2.43 0.23 14.33
C GLY A 112 2.82 1.60 14.88
N LEU A 113 2.24 2.00 16.02
CA LEU A 113 2.58 3.25 16.71
C LEU A 113 4.03 3.23 17.22
N ALA A 114 4.47 2.11 17.81
CA ALA A 114 5.83 1.94 18.32
C ALA A 114 6.87 1.99 17.19
N ILE A 115 6.63 1.31 16.07
CA ILE A 115 7.50 1.37 14.89
C ILE A 115 7.57 2.80 14.37
N THR A 116 6.44 3.51 14.30
CA THR A 116 6.41 4.93 13.90
C THR A 116 7.26 5.78 14.84
N ALA A 117 7.09 5.61 16.15
CA ALA A 117 7.84 6.35 17.17
C ALA A 117 9.34 6.13 17.04
N VAL A 118 9.78 4.87 16.94
CA VAL A 118 11.19 4.52 16.73
C VAL A 118 11.71 5.18 15.45
N TYR A 119 10.98 5.09 14.34
CA TYR A 119 11.41 5.66 13.07
C TYR A 119 11.57 7.18 13.14
N VAL A 120 10.62 7.88 13.76
CA VAL A 120 10.69 9.34 13.92
C VAL A 120 11.83 9.74 14.85
N VAL A 121 11.99 9.07 16.00
CA VAL A 121 13.09 9.34 16.94
C VAL A 121 14.43 9.19 16.23
N TRP A 122 14.67 8.07 15.53
CA TRP A 122 15.93 7.87 14.79
C TRP A 122 16.14 8.91 13.69
N THR A 123 15.09 9.26 12.94
CA THR A 123 15.19 10.27 11.89
C THR A 123 15.55 11.64 12.46
N VAL A 124 14.91 12.05 13.56
CA VAL A 124 15.20 13.31 14.25
C VAL A 124 16.61 13.32 14.81
N THR A 125 17.04 12.23 15.47
CA THR A 125 18.39 12.11 16.03
C THR A 125 19.45 12.21 14.94
N LEU A 126 19.35 11.41 13.88
CA LEU A 126 20.32 11.41 12.77
C LEU A 126 20.37 12.76 12.06
N THR A 127 19.21 13.38 11.82
CA THR A 127 19.14 14.73 11.22
C THR A 127 19.81 15.75 12.12
N THR A 128 19.57 15.67 13.44
CA THR A 128 20.19 16.57 14.42
C THR A 128 21.71 16.41 14.43
N GLU A 129 22.23 15.18 14.42
CA GLU A 129 23.66 14.92 14.37
C GLU A 129 24.30 15.46 13.09
N ILE A 130 23.69 15.22 11.92
CA ILE A 130 24.17 15.73 10.63
C ILE A 130 24.19 17.26 10.61
N VAL A 131 23.14 17.91 11.10
CA VAL A 131 23.05 19.37 11.07
C VAL A 131 23.96 20.01 12.12
N ALA A 132 23.96 19.49 13.36
CA ALA A 132 24.72 20.06 14.47
C ALA A 132 26.23 19.86 14.31
N PHE A 133 26.68 18.65 13.93
CA PHE A 133 28.10 18.36 13.80
C PHE A 133 28.61 18.49 12.37
N GLY A 134 27.78 18.18 11.36
CA GLY A 134 28.18 18.25 9.95
C GLY A 134 28.12 19.67 9.37
N CYS A 135 27.05 20.43 9.62
CA CYS A 135 26.86 21.77 9.04
C CYS A 135 27.29 22.88 10.00
N ALA A 136 26.79 22.89 11.24
CA ALA A 136 27.06 23.99 12.18
C ALA A 136 28.53 24.06 12.66
N GLY A 137 29.34 23.02 12.44
CA GLY A 137 30.80 23.05 12.65
C GLY A 137 31.59 23.83 11.59
N SER A 138 30.96 24.26 10.49
CA SER A 138 31.59 25.04 9.41
C SER A 138 31.10 26.49 9.38
N ALA A 139 32.01 27.44 9.19
CA ALA A 139 31.69 28.88 9.20
C ALA A 139 30.78 29.31 8.03
N GLU A 140 30.85 28.63 6.89
CA GLU A 140 29.99 28.91 5.73
C GLU A 140 28.54 28.47 5.95
N CYS A 141 28.32 27.31 6.58
CA CYS A 141 26.97 26.76 6.76
C CYS A 141 26.23 27.40 7.94
N SER A 142 26.95 27.80 8.99
CA SER A 142 26.38 28.50 10.16
C SER A 142 25.88 29.91 9.84
N SER A 143 26.38 30.53 8.77
CA SER A 143 25.93 31.85 8.31
C SER A 143 24.54 31.85 7.65
N ARG A 144 23.96 30.67 7.36
CA ARG A 144 22.67 30.55 6.66
C ARG A 144 21.50 30.76 7.62
N TRP A 145 20.54 31.61 7.22
CA TRP A 145 19.41 32.03 8.05
C TRP A 145 18.54 30.87 8.58
N TYR A 146 18.38 29.79 7.81
CA TYR A 146 17.58 28.63 8.20
C TYR A 146 18.30 27.66 9.16
N VAL A 147 19.62 27.80 9.32
CA VAL A 147 20.43 27.07 10.31
C VAL A 147 20.56 27.88 11.60
N GLY A 148 20.31 29.20 11.54
CA GLY A 148 20.31 30.11 12.69
C GLY A 148 19.53 29.64 13.92
N PRO A 149 18.29 29.09 13.79
CA PRO A 149 17.56 28.51 14.92
C PRO A 149 18.28 27.34 15.57
N VAL A 150 18.97 26.51 14.79
CA VAL A 150 19.78 25.38 15.29
C VAL A 150 20.99 25.89 16.07
N GLY A 151 21.60 27.00 15.64
CA GLY A 151 22.64 27.68 16.41
C GLY A 151 22.14 28.27 17.73
N TRP A 152 20.90 28.75 17.78
CA TRP A 152 20.25 29.27 19.01
C TRP A 152 20.05 28.19 20.09
N PHE A 153 19.80 26.96 19.66
CA PHE A 153 19.71 25.78 20.53
C PHE A 153 20.99 24.93 20.58
N GLY A 154 22.00 25.26 19.76
CA GLY A 154 23.20 24.46 19.51
C GLY A 154 24.20 24.46 20.67
N SER A 155 24.00 25.30 21.68
CA SER A 155 24.75 25.26 22.94
C SER A 155 24.48 23.97 23.73
N ASN A 156 23.38 23.25 23.46
CA ASN A 156 23.10 21.96 24.10
C ASN A 156 22.36 20.99 23.15
N PRO A 157 23.06 20.03 22.50
CA PRO A 157 22.44 19.11 21.53
C PRO A 157 21.36 18.21 22.15
N VAL A 158 21.35 18.03 23.48
CA VAL A 158 20.32 17.30 24.22
C VAL A 158 18.96 18.01 24.18
N TRP A 159 18.95 19.34 24.16
CA TRP A 159 17.70 20.11 24.11
C TRP A 159 17.01 20.01 22.74
N LEU A 160 17.78 20.13 21.66
CA LEU A 160 17.29 19.96 20.28
C LEU A 160 16.64 18.59 20.05
N THR A 161 17.32 17.54 20.50
CA THR A 161 16.82 16.17 20.42
C THR A 161 15.57 15.97 21.28
N THR A 162 15.54 16.49 22.50
CA THR A 162 14.37 16.38 23.41
C THR A 162 13.13 17.08 22.84
N VAL A 163 13.28 18.29 22.29
CA VAL A 163 12.15 19.03 21.67
C VAL A 163 11.64 18.30 20.43
N GLY A 164 12.55 17.80 19.58
CA GLY A 164 12.18 17.04 18.39
C GLY A 164 11.43 15.74 18.73
N VAL A 165 11.90 14.99 19.73
CA VAL A 165 11.22 13.79 20.23
C VAL A 165 9.87 14.13 20.87
N GLY A 166 9.78 15.22 21.63
CA GLY A 166 8.52 15.69 22.22
C GLY A 166 7.46 16.03 21.19
N LEU A 167 7.83 16.78 20.14
CA LEU A 167 6.94 17.12 19.02
C LEU A 167 6.49 15.86 18.26
N ALA A 168 7.41 14.94 18.01
CA ALA A 168 7.10 13.65 17.40
C ALA A 168 6.09 12.85 18.24
N ALA A 169 6.32 12.75 19.55
CA ALA A 169 5.41 12.05 20.46
C ALA A 169 4.01 12.67 20.48
N LEU A 170 3.91 14.01 20.47
CA LEU A 170 2.62 14.71 20.39
C LEU A 170 1.89 14.44 19.06
N LEU A 171 2.61 14.43 17.94
CA LEU A 171 2.03 14.14 16.63
C LEU A 171 1.54 12.69 16.54
N ILE A 172 2.32 11.75 17.09
CA ILE A 172 1.96 10.33 17.19
C ILE A 172 0.73 10.13 18.08
N LEU A 173 0.68 10.79 19.24
CA LEU A 173 -0.47 10.77 20.14
C LEU A 173 -1.72 11.36 19.46
N GLY A 174 -1.58 12.46 18.74
CA GLY A 174 -2.66 13.08 17.96
C GLY A 174 -3.20 12.14 16.88
N LEU A 175 -2.30 11.48 16.12
CA LEU A 175 -2.66 10.46 15.14
C LEU A 175 -3.37 9.27 15.77
N PHE A 176 -2.88 8.76 16.90
CA PHE A 176 -3.51 7.66 17.63
C PHE A 176 -4.94 8.00 18.06
N LEU A 177 -5.12 9.17 18.69
CA LEU A 177 -6.44 9.65 19.11
C LEU A 177 -7.37 9.90 17.90
N PHE A 178 -6.84 10.43 16.80
CA PHE A 178 -7.59 10.62 15.56
C PHE A 178 -8.05 9.29 14.97
N ILE A 179 -7.17 8.29 14.91
CA ILE A 179 -7.49 6.96 14.40
C ILE A 179 -8.58 6.32 15.25
N LEU A 180 -8.43 6.30 16.58
CA LEU A 180 -9.47 5.77 17.49
C LEU A 180 -10.83 6.44 17.24
N ARG A 181 -10.85 7.77 17.12
CA ARG A 181 -12.09 8.53 16.87
C ARG A 181 -12.66 8.32 15.46
N SER A 182 -11.82 7.95 14.50
CA SER A 182 -12.24 7.70 13.12
C SER A 182 -12.89 6.32 12.95
N GLN A 183 -12.52 5.34 13.78
CA GLN A 183 -13.10 3.98 13.75
C GLN A 183 -14.60 4.01 14.06
N ASP A 184 -15.02 4.85 15.03
CA ASP A 184 -16.45 5.05 15.37
C ASP A 184 -17.30 5.52 14.18
N LYS A 185 -16.69 6.20 13.20
CA LYS A 185 -17.39 6.68 11.99
C LYS A 185 -17.44 5.65 10.86
N LEU A 186 -16.48 4.73 10.80
CA LEU A 186 -16.40 3.69 9.77
C LEU A 186 -17.40 2.57 10.04
N GLU A 187 -17.59 2.19 11.31
CA GLU A 187 -18.60 1.20 11.70
C GLU A 187 -20.03 1.68 11.39
N GLY A 188 -20.28 2.99 11.46
CA GLY A 188 -21.55 3.59 11.03
C GLY A 188 -21.79 3.56 9.51
N TYR A 189 -20.73 3.46 8.69
CA TYR A 189 -20.82 3.35 7.23
C TYR A 189 -21.09 1.92 6.74
N GLU A 190 -20.62 0.90 7.47
CA GLU A 190 -20.96 -0.52 7.18
C GLU A 190 -22.36 -0.90 7.70
N ALA A 191 -22.89 -0.18 8.69
CA ALA A 191 -24.17 -0.47 9.34
C ALA A 191 -25.40 0.18 8.69
N ASP A 192 -25.29 0.85 7.52
CA ASP A 192 -26.44 1.50 6.87
C ASP A 192 -27.50 0.47 6.39
N PRO A 193 -28.70 0.42 7.00
CA PRO A 193 -29.76 -0.51 6.61
C PRO A 193 -30.32 -0.22 5.20
N ALA A 194 -30.06 0.96 4.62
CA ALA A 194 -30.45 1.27 3.24
C ALA A 194 -29.72 0.37 2.21
N ARG A 195 -28.52 -0.14 2.53
CA ARG A 195 -27.80 -1.09 1.66
C ARG A 195 -28.42 -2.50 1.65
N ARG A 196 -29.15 -2.88 2.70
CA ARG A 196 -29.89 -4.15 2.76
C ARG A 196 -31.18 -4.12 1.95
N THR A 197 -31.76 -2.93 1.72
CA THR A 197 -33.04 -2.77 1.01
C THR A 197 -32.89 -2.41 -0.48
N ILE A 198 -31.70 -1.99 -0.95
CA ILE A 198 -31.38 -1.85 -2.39
C ILE A 198 -31.01 -3.24 -2.97
N GLY A 199 -31.87 -4.21 -2.70
CA GLY A 199 -31.84 -5.58 -3.22
C GLY A 199 -32.82 -5.78 -4.37
N SER A 200 -32.97 -4.81 -5.28
CA SER A 200 -33.45 -5.13 -6.63
C SER A 200 -32.28 -5.74 -7.41
N THR A 201 -32.04 -7.02 -7.15
CA THR A 201 -30.85 -7.80 -7.51
C THR A 201 -30.60 -7.89 -9.03
N ASP A 202 -31.56 -7.50 -9.87
CA ASP A 202 -31.46 -7.63 -11.32
C ASP A 202 -30.84 -6.41 -12.03
N GLN A 203 -31.26 -5.19 -11.66
CA GLN A 203 -30.89 -4.00 -12.42
C GLN A 203 -29.51 -3.46 -12.05
N ARG A 204 -29.11 -3.58 -10.78
CA ARG A 204 -27.77 -3.20 -10.31
C ARG A 204 -26.69 -4.17 -10.77
N ARG A 205 -27.01 -5.48 -10.82
CA ARG A 205 -26.12 -6.52 -11.34
C ARG A 205 -25.85 -6.32 -12.83
N SER A 206 -26.81 -5.82 -13.60
CA SER A 206 -26.64 -5.47 -15.02
C SER A 206 -25.64 -4.33 -15.22
N ASP A 207 -25.78 -3.21 -14.51
CA ASP A 207 -24.91 -2.03 -14.68
C ASP A 207 -23.52 -2.21 -14.06
N THR A 208 -23.41 -2.88 -12.91
CA THR A 208 -22.09 -3.23 -12.35
C THR A 208 -21.40 -4.30 -13.19
N ASN A 209 -22.12 -5.29 -13.74
CA ASN A 209 -21.52 -6.23 -14.70
C ASN A 209 -21.17 -5.57 -16.04
N ARG A 210 -21.85 -4.50 -16.47
CA ARG A 210 -21.47 -3.72 -17.65
C ARG A 210 -20.20 -2.91 -17.41
N LEU A 211 -20.12 -2.21 -16.28
CA LEU A 211 -18.96 -1.40 -15.91
C LEU A 211 -17.73 -2.25 -15.54
N ARG A 212 -17.94 -3.40 -14.88
CA ARG A 212 -16.90 -4.41 -14.60
C ARG A 212 -16.41 -5.11 -15.86
N ARG A 213 -17.29 -5.34 -16.86
CA ARG A 213 -16.88 -5.86 -18.18
C ARG A 213 -15.94 -4.90 -18.92
N ASN A 214 -16.05 -3.60 -18.68
CA ASN A 214 -15.23 -2.59 -19.36
C ASN A 214 -13.92 -2.25 -18.63
N THR A 215 -13.71 -2.76 -17.42
CA THR A 215 -12.46 -2.56 -16.67
C THR A 215 -11.70 -3.88 -16.69
N THR A 216 -10.86 -4.06 -17.70
CA THR A 216 -10.04 -5.26 -17.88
C THR A 216 -8.62 -4.98 -17.40
N LEU A 217 -7.89 -6.04 -17.05
CA LEU A 217 -6.46 -5.96 -16.71
C LEU A 217 -5.62 -5.37 -17.87
N GLU A 218 -6.16 -5.42 -19.08
CA GLU A 218 -5.56 -4.96 -20.33
C GLU A 218 -5.49 -3.43 -20.45
N ASN A 219 -6.34 -2.70 -19.72
CA ASN A 219 -6.44 -1.24 -19.83
C ASN A 219 -5.12 -0.57 -19.42
N GLN A 220 -4.64 0.38 -20.25
CA GLN A 220 -3.44 1.15 -19.96
C GLN A 220 -3.61 1.97 -18.68
N GLY A 221 -2.68 1.78 -17.73
CA GLY A 221 -2.72 2.45 -16.44
C GLY A 221 -3.66 1.82 -15.41
N PHE A 222 -4.22 0.63 -15.68
CA PHE A 222 -5.07 -0.11 -14.73
C PHE A 222 -4.43 -0.24 -13.34
N TRP A 223 -3.11 -0.44 -13.26
CA TRP A 223 -2.37 -0.63 -12.00
C TRP A 223 -1.95 0.68 -11.30
N TYR A 224 -2.11 1.83 -11.96
CA TYR A 224 -1.59 3.11 -11.50
C TYR A 224 -2.66 4.19 -11.31
N ARG A 225 -3.85 4.01 -11.91
CA ARG A 225 -4.96 4.96 -11.83
C ARG A 225 -5.99 4.48 -10.82
N TRP A 226 -5.95 5.06 -9.62
CA TRP A 226 -6.90 4.80 -8.51
C TRP A 226 -8.39 4.84 -8.92
N GLU A 227 -8.72 5.63 -9.94
CA GLU A 227 -10.06 5.76 -10.51
C GLU A 227 -10.60 4.48 -11.17
N GLU A 228 -9.72 3.62 -11.70
CA GLU A 228 -10.11 2.35 -12.33
C GLU A 228 -10.34 1.26 -11.26
N HIS A 229 -9.49 1.20 -10.23
CA HIS A 229 -9.67 0.29 -9.08
C HIS A 229 -10.98 0.57 -8.33
N ARG A 230 -11.36 1.84 -8.18
CA ARG A 230 -12.58 2.25 -7.48
C ARG A 230 -13.88 1.76 -8.13
N ARG A 231 -13.82 1.24 -9.36
CA ARG A 231 -14.96 0.69 -10.10
C ARG A 231 -15.17 -0.80 -9.82
N LEU A 232 -14.13 -1.51 -9.39
CA LEU A 232 -14.17 -2.95 -9.07
C LEU A 232 -14.64 -3.24 -7.63
N PHE A 233 -14.41 -2.33 -6.69
CA PHE A 233 -14.66 -2.55 -5.26
C PHE A 233 -15.89 -1.83 -4.68
N ARG A 234 -16.76 -1.25 -5.53
CA ARG A 234 -18.07 -0.75 -5.09
C ARG A 234 -19.07 -1.91 -5.02
N TRP A 235 -19.05 -2.62 -3.90
CA TRP A 235 -20.19 -3.43 -3.44
C TRP A 235 -21.39 -2.54 -3.18
#